data_AF-A0A3A6TT34-F1
#
_entry.id   AF-A0A3A6TT34-F1
#
_cell.length_a   1.000
_cell.length_b   1.000
_cell.length_c   1.000
_cell.angle_alpha   90.00
_cell.angle_beta   90.00
_cell.angle_gamma   90.00
#
_symmetry.space_group_name_H-M   'P 1'
#
loop_
_entity.id
_entity.type
_entity.pdbx_description
1 polymer ?
#
loop_
_entity_poly.entity_id
_entity_poly.type
_entity_poly.pdbx_seq_one_letter_code
_entity_poly.pdbx_strand_id
1 'polypeptide(L)'
;MHKLIISVLISLSFSVNSAETDSILLKAAQQYKSSGAEKFILTLLEKSSFNDSTDVKQNVDALHSIENVFGKFEGVEKIKEVTLNKRSRIEYFTLDYQKAAAFGHIIYYTDKKGVEVTSQMQFDLDPWQVLPQNLLSE
;
A
#
# COMPACT_ATOMS: atom_id res chain seq x y z
N MET A 1 54.97 -35.32 2.97
CA MET A 1 54.62 -33.92 2.63
C MET A 1 53.10 -33.80 2.63
N HIS A 2 52.49 -33.44 3.76
CA HIS A 2 51.04 -33.36 3.90
C HIS A 2 50.58 -31.91 3.64
N LYS A 3 49.73 -31.72 2.64
CA LYS A 3 49.20 -30.41 2.24
C LYS A 3 48.07 -30.00 3.18
N LEU A 4 48.22 -28.85 3.84
CA LEU A 4 47.15 -28.15 4.56
C LEU A 4 46.17 -27.57 3.54
N ILE A 5 44.90 -27.96 3.61
CA ILE A 5 43.80 -27.29 2.90
C ILE A 5 43.16 -26.31 3.88
N ILE A 6 43.44 -25.02 3.69
CA ILE A 6 42.82 -23.92 4.45
C ILE A 6 41.45 -23.68 3.81
N SER A 7 40.39 -24.11 4.48
CA SER A 7 39.01 -23.82 4.07
C SER A 7 38.62 -22.46 4.64
N VAL A 8 38.57 -21.43 3.79
CA VAL A 8 38.09 -20.09 4.15
C VAL A 8 36.57 -20.11 4.18
N LEU A 9 35.99 -19.98 5.37
CA LEU A 9 34.56 -19.85 5.58
C LEU A 9 34.17 -18.38 5.33
N ILE A 10 33.65 -18.07 4.15
CA ILE A 10 33.12 -16.74 3.82
C ILE A 10 31.71 -16.64 4.41
N SER A 11 31.59 -15.97 5.55
CA SER A 11 30.30 -15.58 6.13
C SER A 11 29.72 -14.43 5.30
N LEU A 12 28.77 -14.75 4.41
CA LEU A 12 27.90 -13.74 3.81
C LEU A 12 26.93 -13.22 4.88
N SER A 13 27.19 -12.03 5.40
CA SER A 13 26.22 -11.27 6.18
C SER A 13 25.16 -10.72 5.22
N PHE A 14 24.02 -11.40 5.12
CA PHE A 14 22.83 -10.81 4.50
C PHE A 14 22.21 -9.82 5.49
N SER A 15 22.42 -8.53 5.25
CA SER A 15 21.63 -7.48 5.90
C SER A 15 20.22 -7.51 5.30
N VAL A 16 19.28 -8.18 5.97
CA VAL A 16 17.85 -8.06 5.68
C VAL A 16 17.38 -6.72 6.22
N ASN A 17 17.18 -5.75 5.33
CA ASN A 17 16.49 -4.51 5.67
C ASN A 17 15.00 -4.80 5.92
N SER A 18 14.64 -5.08 7.18
CA SER A 18 13.27 -5.37 7.64
C SER A 18 12.42 -4.09 7.80
N ALA A 19 12.33 -3.26 6.76
CA ALA A 19 11.58 -1.99 6.83
C ALA A 19 10.31 -1.95 5.96
N GLU A 20 10.07 -2.93 5.10
CA GLU A 20 8.94 -2.91 4.14
C GLU A 20 7.77 -3.84 4.50
N THR A 21 7.90 -4.73 5.48
CA THR A 21 6.93 -5.81 5.67
C THR A 21 5.66 -5.42 6.45
N ASP A 22 5.56 -4.20 6.99
CA ASP A 22 4.53 -3.86 7.99
C ASP A 22 3.48 -2.82 7.62
N SER A 23 3.54 -2.18 6.45
CA SER A 23 2.51 -1.20 6.10
C SER A 23 1.15 -1.87 5.82
N ILE A 24 0.07 -1.24 6.29
CA ILE A 24 -1.31 -1.68 6.03
C ILE A 24 -1.56 -1.75 4.51
N LEU A 25 -1.02 -0.79 3.74
CA LEU A 25 -1.12 -0.76 2.29
C LEU A 25 -0.49 -2.00 1.62
N LEU A 26 0.73 -2.40 2.02
CA LEU A 26 1.40 -3.55 1.42
C LEU A 26 0.68 -4.86 1.76
N LYS A 27 0.18 -4.99 2.99
CA LYS A 27 -0.67 -6.12 3.40
C LYS A 27 -1.96 -6.16 2.56
N ALA A 28 -2.62 -5.02 2.37
CA ALA A 28 -3.80 -4.95 1.53
C ALA A 28 -3.49 -5.31 0.06
N ALA A 29 -2.40 -4.79 -0.52
CA ALA A 29 -2.02 -5.09 -1.90
C ALA A 29 -1.72 -6.57 -2.14
N GLN A 30 -1.12 -7.26 -1.16
CA GLN A 30 -0.98 -8.72 -1.20
C GLN A 30 -2.33 -9.43 -1.23
N GLN A 31 -3.31 -8.93 -0.48
CA GLN A 31 -4.68 -9.43 -0.51
C GLN A 31 -5.39 -9.12 -1.82
N TYR A 32 -5.14 -7.96 -2.44
CA TYR A 32 -5.64 -7.68 -3.80
C TYR A 32 -5.14 -8.74 -4.77
N LYS A 33 -3.82 -8.95 -4.83
CA LYS A 33 -3.21 -9.88 -5.78
C LYS A 33 -3.69 -11.32 -5.63
N SER A 34 -4.01 -11.75 -4.41
CA SER A 34 -4.44 -13.13 -4.13
C SER A 34 -5.96 -13.33 -4.16
N SER A 35 -6.74 -12.31 -3.78
CA SER A 35 -8.15 -12.46 -3.44
C SER A 35 -9.04 -11.33 -3.97
N GLY A 36 -8.50 -10.38 -4.73
CA GLY A 36 -9.24 -9.32 -5.42
C GLY A 36 -9.50 -8.06 -4.58
N ALA A 37 -10.15 -7.09 -5.23
CA ALA A 37 -10.39 -5.75 -4.69
C ALA A 37 -11.18 -5.73 -3.38
N GLU A 38 -12.12 -6.67 -3.19
CA GLU A 38 -12.88 -6.77 -1.93
C GLU A 38 -11.96 -7.04 -0.73
N LYS A 39 -11.03 -8.00 -0.85
CA LYS A 39 -10.10 -8.28 0.24
C LYS A 39 -9.10 -7.14 0.44
N PHE A 40 -8.69 -6.46 -0.63
CA PHE A 40 -7.90 -5.24 -0.51
C PHE A 40 -8.58 -4.19 0.40
N ILE A 41 -9.83 -3.83 0.09
CA ILE A 41 -10.57 -2.83 0.86
C ILE A 41 -10.83 -3.28 2.30
N LEU A 42 -11.22 -4.54 2.51
CA LEU A 42 -11.44 -5.08 3.86
C LEU A 42 -10.15 -5.09 4.70
N THR A 43 -8.99 -5.37 4.09
CA THR A 43 -7.70 -5.32 4.78
C THR A 43 -7.29 -3.89 5.14
N LEU A 44 -7.55 -2.91 4.28
CA LEU A 44 -7.34 -1.50 4.64
C LEU A 44 -8.22 -1.09 5.84
N LEU A 45 -9.43 -1.64 5.95
CA LEU A 45 -10.42 -1.26 6.96
C LEU A 45 -10.45 -2.16 8.20
N GLU A 46 -9.63 -3.21 8.29
CA GLU A 46 -9.75 -4.27 9.32
C GLU A 46 -9.82 -3.74 10.76
N LYS A 47 -9.11 -2.64 11.05
CA LYS A 47 -9.09 -2.00 12.38
C LYS A 47 -9.85 -0.69 12.42
N SER A 48 -10.43 -0.27 11.31
CA SER A 48 -11.18 0.98 11.21
C SER A 48 -12.57 0.81 11.79
N SER A 49 -13.01 1.80 12.57
CA SER A 49 -14.44 1.95 12.90
C SER A 49 -15.25 2.41 11.68
N PHE A 50 -14.58 2.87 10.63
CA PHE A 50 -15.15 3.27 9.35
C PHE A 50 -15.30 2.03 8.46
N ASN A 51 -16.30 1.21 8.76
CA ASN A 51 -16.70 0.06 7.95
C ASN A 51 -18.20 0.16 7.64
N ASP A 52 -18.63 1.29 7.08
CA ASP A 52 -19.96 1.35 6.48
C ASP A 52 -19.94 0.49 5.22
N SER A 53 -20.84 -0.50 5.17
CA SER A 53 -21.02 -1.40 4.04
C SER A 53 -21.19 -0.65 2.69
N THR A 54 -21.73 0.57 2.73
CA THR A 54 -21.93 1.40 1.53
C THR A 54 -20.60 1.89 0.97
N ASP A 55 -19.70 2.38 1.83
CA ASP A 55 -18.40 2.91 1.43
C ASP A 55 -17.47 1.78 0.96
N VAL A 56 -17.53 0.61 1.62
CA VAL A 56 -16.81 -0.59 1.15
C VAL A 56 -17.23 -0.94 -0.26
N LYS A 57 -18.54 -1.07 -0.50
CA LYS A 57 -19.07 -1.44 -1.80
C LYS A 57 -18.66 -0.44 -2.89
N GLN A 58 -18.75 0.86 -2.62
CA GLN A 58 -18.36 1.91 -3.57
C GLN A 58 -16.89 1.81 -3.96
N ASN A 59 -15.99 1.62 -2.99
CA ASN A 59 -14.56 1.47 -3.27
C ASN A 59 -14.26 0.19 -4.06
N VAL A 60 -14.91 -0.92 -3.71
CA VAL A 60 -14.75 -2.20 -4.45
C VAL A 60 -15.24 -2.07 -5.88
N ASP A 61 -16.41 -1.46 -6.11
CA ASP A 61 -16.97 -1.24 -7.45
C ASP A 61 -16.05 -0.34 -8.30
N ALA A 62 -15.47 0.71 -7.69
CA ALA A 62 -14.52 1.59 -8.38
C ALA A 62 -13.28 0.81 -8.85
N LEU A 63 -12.68 0.00 -7.97
CA LEU A 63 -11.51 -0.81 -8.31
C LEU A 63 -11.83 -1.86 -9.39
N HIS A 64 -12.99 -2.53 -9.31
CA HIS A 64 -13.43 -3.44 -10.37
C HIS A 64 -13.63 -2.72 -11.70
N SER A 65 -14.19 -1.51 -11.70
CA SER A 65 -14.35 -0.72 -12.92
C SER A 65 -13.00 -0.38 -13.55
N ILE A 66 -12.00 -0.04 -12.73
CA ILE A 66 -10.63 0.21 -13.19
C ILE A 66 -10.02 -1.07 -13.77
N GLU A 67 -10.09 -2.20 -13.05
CA GLU A 67 -9.50 -3.47 -13.49
C GLU A 67 -10.14 -3.98 -14.80
N ASN A 68 -11.46 -3.80 -14.97
CA ASN A 68 -12.17 -4.17 -16.20
C ASN A 68 -11.69 -3.37 -17.43
N VAL A 69 -11.28 -2.12 -17.25
CA VAL A 69 -10.83 -1.24 -18.34
C VAL A 69 -9.33 -1.41 -18.59
N PHE A 70 -8.54 -1.38 -17.53
CA PHE A 70 -7.07 -1.29 -17.59
C PHE A 70 -6.35 -2.63 -17.41
N GLY A 71 -7.09 -3.72 -17.22
CA GLY A 71 -6.53 -5.05 -17.05
C GLY A 71 -6.20 -5.35 -15.59
N LYS A 72 -5.59 -6.50 -15.35
CA LYS A 72 -5.37 -7.02 -14.00
C LYS A 72 -4.45 -6.13 -13.16
N PHE A 73 -4.69 -6.11 -11.86
CA PHE A 73 -3.79 -5.52 -10.88
C PHE A 73 -2.41 -6.22 -10.88
N GLU A 74 -1.33 -5.45 -10.91
CA GLU A 74 0.05 -5.95 -10.96
C GLU A 74 0.83 -5.67 -9.67
N GLY A 75 0.60 -4.51 -9.06
CA GLY A 75 1.33 -4.06 -7.88
C GLY A 75 0.88 -2.71 -7.31
N VAL A 76 1.51 -2.33 -6.21
CA VAL A 76 1.33 -1.04 -5.54
C VAL A 76 2.70 -0.38 -5.39
N GLU A 77 2.78 0.92 -5.65
CA GLU A 77 3.99 1.70 -5.37
C GLU A 77 3.67 2.88 -4.47
N LYS A 78 4.42 3.04 -3.39
CA LYS A 78 4.29 4.22 -2.53
C LYS A 78 4.98 5.41 -3.19
N ILE A 79 4.23 6.47 -3.44
CA ILE A 79 4.73 7.73 -3.99
C ILE A 79 5.35 8.57 -2.87
N LYS A 80 4.56 8.83 -1.80
CA LYS A 80 5.00 9.69 -0.70
C LYS A 80 4.24 9.41 0.57
N GLU A 81 4.91 9.56 1.69
CA GLU A 81 4.28 9.64 3.01
C GLU A 81 4.46 11.05 3.58
N VAL A 82 3.40 11.59 4.18
CA VAL A 82 3.43 12.88 4.86
C VAL A 82 2.84 12.73 6.25
N THR A 83 3.65 12.99 7.27
CA THR A 83 3.16 13.12 8.65
C THR A 83 2.40 14.45 8.78
N LEU A 84 1.10 14.38 9.10
CA LEU A 84 0.26 15.56 9.30
C LEU A 84 0.40 16.09 10.74
N ASN A 85 0.41 15.18 11.72
CA ASN A 85 0.64 15.46 13.12
C ASN A 85 1.07 14.17 13.87
N LYS A 86 1.21 14.23 15.20
CA LYS A 86 1.63 13.09 16.04
C LYS A 86 0.75 11.83 15.95
N ARG A 87 -0.47 11.96 15.43
CA ARG A 87 -1.49 10.90 15.39
C ARG A 87 -2.09 10.72 14.00
N SER A 88 -1.56 11.40 12.99
CA SER A 88 -2.12 11.34 11.63
C SER A 88 -1.02 11.46 10.60
N ARG A 89 -1.08 10.57 9.60
CA ARG A 89 -0.23 10.61 8.41
C ARG A 89 -1.08 10.29 7.18
N ILE A 90 -0.64 10.77 6.03
CA ILE A 90 -1.22 10.43 4.73
C ILE A 90 -0.16 9.71 3.90
N GLU A 91 -0.58 8.67 3.20
CA GLU A 91 0.25 7.91 2.27
C GLU A 91 -0.38 7.98 0.89
N TYR A 92 0.39 8.47 -0.08
CA TYR A 92 0.06 8.53 -1.49
C TYR A 92 0.73 7.39 -2.23
N PHE A 93 0.01 6.73 -3.13
CA PHE A 93 0.48 5.55 -3.84
C PHE A 93 -0.17 5.41 -5.22
N THR A 94 0.40 4.55 -6.06
CA THR A 94 -0.24 4.03 -7.26
C THR A 94 -0.72 2.61 -7.07
N LEU A 95 -1.80 2.25 -7.75
CA LEU A 95 -2.18 0.87 -8.03
C LEU A 95 -1.92 0.64 -9.50
N ASP A 96 -0.97 -0.24 -9.80
CA ASP A 96 -0.55 -0.49 -11.17
C ASP A 96 -1.39 -1.62 -11.76
N TYR A 97 -1.92 -1.35 -12.95
CA TYR A 97 -2.66 -2.30 -13.78
C TYR A 97 -1.93 -2.45 -15.12
N GLN A 98 -2.24 -3.52 -15.85
CA GLN A 98 -1.59 -3.86 -17.11
C GLN A 98 -1.49 -2.73 -18.16
N LYS A 99 -2.42 -1.75 -18.13
CA LYS A 99 -2.50 -0.67 -19.13
C LYS A 99 -2.43 0.73 -18.55
N ALA A 100 -2.47 0.90 -17.22
CA ALA A 100 -2.47 2.20 -16.57
C ALA A 100 -2.20 2.07 -15.06
N ALA A 101 -1.88 3.18 -14.41
CA ALA A 101 -1.93 3.30 -12.97
C ALA A 101 -3.19 4.06 -12.54
N ALA A 102 -3.79 3.62 -11.43
CA ALA A 102 -4.69 4.46 -10.64
C ALA A 102 -3.91 5.06 -9.48
N PHE A 103 -4.35 6.22 -9.00
CA PHE A 103 -3.74 6.95 -7.90
C PHE A 103 -4.61 6.80 -6.67
N GLY A 104 -3.98 6.65 -5.51
CA GLY A 104 -4.68 6.54 -4.24
C GLY A 104 -4.00 7.35 -3.15
N HIS A 105 -4.81 7.72 -2.15
CA HIS A 105 -4.28 8.13 -0.86
C HIS A 105 -5.03 7.44 0.27
N ILE A 106 -4.34 7.20 1.37
CA ILE A 106 -4.92 6.73 2.63
C ILE A 106 -4.51 7.71 3.73
N ILE A 107 -5.49 8.18 4.48
CA ILE A 107 -5.26 8.88 5.74
C ILE A 107 -5.33 7.86 6.86
N TYR A 108 -4.25 7.79 7.62
CA TYR A 108 -4.15 6.96 8.81
C TYR A 108 -4.33 7.82 10.06
N TYR A 109 -4.95 7.23 11.08
CA TYR A 109 -5.08 7.81 12.41
C TYR A 109 -4.59 6.83 13.47
N THR A 110 -3.74 7.29 14.37
CA THR A 110 -3.33 6.52 15.54
C THR A 110 -4.23 6.85 16.72
N ASP A 111 -4.97 5.86 17.21
CA ASP A 111 -5.86 5.99 18.36
C ASP A 111 -5.08 6.22 19.67
N LYS A 112 -5.79 6.41 20.79
CA LYS A 112 -5.15 6.66 22.10
C LYS A 112 -4.39 5.45 22.64
N LYS A 113 -4.63 4.25 22.10
CA LYS A 113 -3.97 2.99 22.47
C LYS A 113 -2.76 2.69 21.58
N GLY A 114 -2.43 3.58 20.64
CA GLY A 114 -1.33 3.39 19.70
C GLY A 114 -1.68 2.53 18.49
N VAL A 115 -2.96 2.22 18.28
CA VAL A 115 -3.41 1.44 17.13
C VAL A 115 -3.62 2.37 15.94
N GLU A 116 -2.91 2.11 14.85
CA GLU A 116 -3.12 2.80 13.60
C GLU A 116 -4.27 2.17 12.81
N VAL A 117 -5.16 3.03 12.30
CA VAL A 117 -6.35 2.67 11.53
C VAL A 117 -6.45 3.54 10.29
N THR A 118 -7.05 3.02 9.22
CA THR A 118 -7.42 3.84 8.07
C THR A 118 -8.67 4.65 8.39
N SER A 119 -8.56 5.99 8.40
CA SER A 119 -9.69 6.89 8.65
C SER A 119 -10.39 7.33 7.37
N GLN A 120 -9.65 7.42 6.26
CA GLN A 120 -10.17 7.80 4.96
C GLN A 120 -9.29 7.21 3.86
N MET A 121 -9.89 6.89 2.72
CA MET A 121 -9.18 6.53 1.50
C MET A 121 -9.91 7.10 0.28
N GLN A 122 -9.17 7.31 -0.80
CA GLN A 122 -9.72 7.68 -2.10
C GLN A 122 -8.84 7.09 -3.20
N PHE A 123 -9.47 6.74 -4.33
CA PHE A 123 -8.82 6.29 -5.55
C PHE A 123 -9.37 7.06 -6.75
N ASP A 124 -8.51 7.40 -7.69
CA ASP A 124 -8.90 8.03 -8.97
C ASP A 124 -7.90 7.67 -10.07
N LEU A 125 -8.32 7.76 -11.33
CA LEU A 125 -7.44 7.62 -12.48
C LEU A 125 -6.74 8.94 -12.81
N ASP A 126 -7.35 10.07 -12.46
CA ASP A 126 -6.76 11.40 -12.61
C ASP A 126 -5.90 11.72 -11.37
N PRO A 127 -4.56 11.81 -11.51
CA PRO A 127 -3.68 12.12 -10.38
C PRO A 127 -4.00 13.47 -9.75
N TRP A 128 -4.59 14.42 -10.48
CA TRP A 128 -4.94 15.75 -9.97
C TRP A 128 -6.12 15.73 -8.97
N GLN A 129 -6.88 14.64 -8.91
CA GLN A 129 -7.97 14.46 -7.93
C GLN A 129 -7.49 13.87 -6.60
N VAL A 130 -6.27 13.31 -6.56
CA VAL A 130 -5.78 12.51 -5.43
C VAL A 130 -4.47 13.04 -4.86
N LEU A 131 -3.54 13.43 -5.73
CA LEU A 131 -2.21 13.87 -5.34
C LEU A 131 -2.20 15.38 -5.06
N PRO A 132 -1.45 15.83 -4.04
CA PRO A 132 -1.29 17.25 -3.78
C PRO A 132 -0.50 17.89 -4.92
N GLN A 133 -0.91 19.10 -5.34
CA GLN A 133 -0.36 19.76 -6.53
C GLN A 133 1.16 19.91 -6.51
N ASN A 134 1.77 20.08 -5.33
CA ASN A 134 3.22 20.21 -5.18
C ASN A 134 4.00 18.93 -5.50
N LEU A 135 3.35 17.77 -5.54
CA LEU A 135 3.98 16.52 -6.01
C LEU A 135 4.00 16.39 -7.53
N LEU A 136 3.15 17.15 -8.23
CA LEU A 136 2.94 17.03 -9.68
C LEU A 136 3.69 18.12 -10.46
N SER A 137 4.44 18.98 -9.77
CA SER A 137 5.11 20.16 -10.33
C SER A 137 6.65 20.10 -10.24
N GLU A 138 7.22 18.93 -9.96
CA GLU A 138 8.67 18.66 -10.08
C GLU A 138 9.06 18.32 -11.52
#